data_AF-A0A915P9F7-F1
#
_entry.id   AF-A0A915P9F7-F1
#
_cell.length_a   1.000
_cell.length_b   1.000
_cell.length_c   1.000
_cell.angle_alpha   90.00
_cell.angle_beta   90.00
_cell.angle_gamma   90.00
#
_symmetry.space_group_name_H-M   'P 1'
#
loop_
_entity.id
_entity.type
_entity.pdbx_description
1 polymer ?
#
loop_
_entity_poly.entity_id
_entity_poly.type
_entity_poly.pdbx_seq_one_letter_code
_entity_poly.pdbx_strand_id
1 'polypeptide(L)' 'MLRPIFIYCLICILLIETAYCALPPKYLGLCNWQACVGEKEEGMHTSICLPEVKPDACLQETWDQLVAADELPPC' A
#
# COMPACT_ATOMS: atom_id res chain seq x y z
N MET A 1 -38.48 12.06 -19.02
CA MET A 1 -37.44 12.63 -18.13
C MET A 1 -36.67 11.56 -17.31
N LEU A 2 -37.22 10.37 -16.99
CA LEU A 2 -36.50 9.32 -16.23
C LEU A 2 -35.45 8.52 -17.05
N ARG A 3 -35.59 8.42 -18.38
CA ARG A 3 -34.68 7.66 -19.25
C ARG A 3 -33.21 8.15 -19.24
N PRO A 4 -32.90 9.46 -19.29
CA PRO A 4 -31.51 9.92 -19.23
C PRO A 4 -30.87 9.63 -17.86
N ILE A 5 -31.60 9.81 -16.77
CA ILE A 5 -31.09 9.57 -15.39
C ILE A 5 -30.64 8.11 -15.23
N PHE A 6 -31.43 7.16 -15.73
CA PHE A 6 -31.10 5.74 -15.64
C PHE A 6 -29.85 5.38 -16.47
N ILE A 7 -29.70 6.00 -17.64
CA ILE A 7 -28.54 5.83 -18.53
C ILE A 7 -27.29 6.45 -17.91
N TYR A 8 -27.38 7.65 -17.33
CA TYR A 8 -26.26 8.27 -16.61
C TYR A 8 -25.82 7.46 -15.39
N CYS A 9 -26.78 6.89 -14.64
CA CYS A 9 -26.47 6.02 -13.51
C CYS A 9 -25.73 4.74 -13.94
N LEU A 10 -26.20 4.09 -15.00
CA LEU A 10 -25.55 2.90 -15.57
C LEU A 10 -24.15 3.21 -16.12
N ILE A 11 -23.97 4.36 -16.78
CA ILE A 11 -22.66 4.80 -17.29
C ILE A 11 -21.71 5.12 -16.12
N CYS A 12 -22.19 5.77 -15.04
CA CYS A 12 -21.37 5.97 -13.84
C CYS A 12 -20.96 4.64 -13.19
N ILE A 13 -21.85 3.65 -13.13
CA ILE A 13 -21.53 2.32 -12.59
C ILE A 13 -20.50 1.58 -13.47
N LEU A 14 -20.53 1.77 -14.79
CA LEU A 14 -19.55 1.20 -15.72
C LEU A 14 -18.19 1.95 -15.74
N LEU A 15 -18.17 3.23 -15.34
CA LEU A 15 -16.95 4.06 -15.26
C LEU A 15 -16.30 4.04 -13.86
N ILE A 16 -17.05 3.73 -12.80
CA ILE A 16 -16.51 3.46 -11.47
C ILE A 16 -16.13 1.99 -11.46
N GLU A 17 -15.05 1.64 -12.16
CA GLU A 17 -14.41 0.34 -12.03
C GLU A 17 -13.92 0.21 -10.59
N THR A 18 -14.78 -0.46 -9.82
CA THR A 18 -14.55 -1.10 -8.53
C THR A 18 -14.18 -0.16 -7.38
N ALA A 19 -15.00 -0.20 -6.35
CA ALA A 19 -14.47 0.00 -5.01
C ALA A 19 -13.47 -1.15 -4.77
N TYR A 20 -12.20 -0.93 -5.10
CA TYR A 20 -11.13 -1.84 -4.70
C TYR A 20 -11.10 -1.79 -3.17
N CYS A 21 -11.78 -2.74 -2.52
CA CYS A 21 -11.30 -3.24 -1.24
C CYS A 21 -9.95 -3.89 -1.54
N ALA A 22 -8.91 -3.06 -1.70
CA ALA A 22 -7.55 -3.52 -1.74
C ALA A 22 -7.30 -4.15 -0.37
N LEU A 23 -6.89 -5.41 -0.37
CA LEU A 23 -6.40 -6.03 0.84
C LEU A 23 -5.26 -5.16 1.38
N PRO A 24 -5.15 -4.99 2.70
CA PRO A 24 -4.03 -4.26 3.26
C PRO A 24 -2.72 -4.91 2.79
N PRO A 25 -1.65 -4.12 2.61
CA PRO A 25 -0.32 -4.66 2.38
C PRO A 25 0.01 -5.74 3.41
N LYS A 26 0.62 -6.84 2.95
CA LYS A 26 0.97 -7.98 3.81
C LYS A 26 1.89 -7.59 4.94
N TYR A 27 2.82 -6.65 4.70
CA TYR A 27 3.80 -6.23 5.72
C TYR A 27 3.15 -5.63 6.96
N LEU A 28 1.93 -5.07 6.86
CA LEU A 28 1.18 -4.53 8.00
C LEU A 28 0.76 -5.62 9.01
N GLY A 29 0.76 -6.88 8.58
CA GLY A 29 0.50 -8.03 9.45
C GLY A 29 1.74 -8.58 10.16
N LEU A 30 2.95 -8.12 9.80
CA LEU A 30 4.18 -8.60 10.41
C LEU A 30 4.39 -7.95 11.78
N CYS A 31 4.95 -8.70 12.73
CA CYS A 31 5.24 -8.16 14.05
C CYS A 31 6.43 -7.20 13.99
N ASN A 32 6.30 -6.02 14.58
CA ASN A 32 7.35 -4.99 14.67
C ASN A 32 7.94 -4.55 13.30
N TRP A 33 7.12 -4.53 12.24
CA TRP A 33 7.55 -4.15 10.89
C TRP A 33 8.06 -2.70 10.81
N GLN A 34 7.57 -1.81 11.68
CA GLN A 34 7.95 -0.40 11.70
C GLN A 34 9.46 -0.21 11.96
N ALA A 35 10.08 -1.12 12.72
CA ALA A 35 11.52 -1.09 12.97
C ALA A 35 12.37 -1.49 11.74
N CYS A 36 11.72 -2.02 10.69
CA CYS A 36 12.34 -2.55 9.49
C CYS A 36 12.17 -1.64 8.27
N VAL A 37 11.33 -0.61 8.35
CA VAL A 37 11.06 0.29 7.22
C VAL A 37 11.67 1.66 7.46
N GLY A 38 11.88 2.40 6.37
CA GLY A 38 12.22 3.81 6.40
C GLY A 38 11.02 4.67 5.99
N GLU A 39 11.19 5.98 6.17
CA GLU A 39 10.28 7.01 5.70
C GLU A 39 11.02 7.91 4.72
N LYS A 40 10.36 8.29 3.63
CA LYS A 40 10.89 9.17 2.59
C LYS A 40 9.92 10.32 2.32
N GLU A 41 10.45 11.53 2.42
CA GLU A 41 9.70 12.75 2.10
C GLU A 41 9.54 12.89 0.59
N GLU A 42 8.30 12.87 0.12
CA GLU A 42 7.90 13.03 -1.27
C GLU A 42 7.07 14.32 -1.44
N GLY A 43 7.77 15.45 -1.31
CA GLY A 43 7.21 16.79 -1.48
C GLY A 43 6.33 17.22 -0.31
N MET A 44 5.04 16.88 -0.35
CA MET A 44 4.05 17.24 0.67
C MET A 44 3.57 16.03 1.50
N HIS A 45 4.06 14.83 1.20
CA HIS A 45 3.69 13.62 1.93
C HIS A 45 4.91 12.76 2.21
N THR A 46 4.83 11.96 3.26
CA THR A 46 5.85 10.97 3.63
C THR A 46 5.38 9.59 3.16
N SER A 47 6.24 8.88 2.45
CA SER A 47 6.01 7.50 2.02
C SER A 47 6.85 6.52 2.85
N ILE A 48 6.37 5.30 2.98
CA ILE A 48 7.11 4.20 3.60
C ILE A 48 7.96 3.53 2.52
N CYS A 49 9.22 3.24 2.84
CA CYS A 49 10.16 2.61 1.92
C CYS A 49 10.98 1.51 2.62
N LEU A 50 11.60 0.65 1.82
CA LEU A 50 12.50 -0.40 2.28
C LEU A 50 13.94 0.13 2.30
N PRO A 51 14.62 0.15 3.47
CA PRO A 51 16.02 0.54 3.56
C PRO A 51 16.95 -0.37 2.73
N GLU A 52 18.10 0.14 2.27
CA GLU A 52 19.10 -0.66 1.55
C GLU A 52 19.75 -1.73 2.46
N VAL A 53 19.87 -1.43 3.75
CA VAL A 53 20.46 -2.32 4.77
C VAL A 53 19.48 -2.50 5.92
N LYS A 54 19.38 -3.74 6.41
CA LYS A 54 18.54 -4.07 7.56
C LYS A 54 18.91 -3.21 8.80
N PRO A 55 17.97 -2.48 9.40
CA PRO A 55 18.23 -1.76 10.66
C PRO A 55 18.52 -2.72 11.83
N ASP A 56 19.35 -2.30 12.79
CA ASP A 56 19.68 -3.12 13.97
C ASP A 56 18.47 -3.45 14.84
N ALA A 57 17.51 -2.53 14.93
CA ALA A 57 16.27 -2.70 15.67
C ALA A 57 15.27 -3.67 14.99
N CYS A 58 15.52 -4.03 13.73
CA CYS A 58 14.69 -4.93 12.96
C CYS A 58 15.08 -6.40 13.23
N LEU A 59 14.08 -7.19 13.63
CA LEU A 59 14.23 -8.63 13.76
C LEU A 59 14.52 -9.25 12.40
N GLN A 60 15.47 -10.20 12.36
CA GLN A 60 15.87 -10.85 11.12
C GLN A 60 14.69 -11.55 10.43
N GLU A 61 13.86 -12.25 11.20
CA GLU A 61 12.67 -12.94 10.66
C GLU A 61 11.67 -11.97 10.02
N THR A 62 11.50 -10.78 10.58
CA THR A 62 10.59 -9.75 10.04
C THR A 62 11.19 -9.15 8.78
N TRP A 63 12.50 -8.88 8.77
CA TRP A 63 13.21 -8.40 7.59
C TRP A 63 13.08 -9.35 6.41
N ASP A 64 13.35 -10.64 6.64
CA ASP A 64 13.31 -11.66 5.59
C ASP A 64 11.90 -11.77 4.98
N GLN A 65 10.86 -11.70 5.82
CA GLN A 65 9.47 -11.68 5.37
C GLN A 65 9.10 -10.39 4.63
N LEU A 66 9.59 -9.24 5.09
CA LEU A 66 9.36 -7.94 4.48
C LEU A 66 9.97 -7.87 3.07
N VAL A 67 11.21 -8.31 2.92
CA VAL A 67 11.92 -8.38 1.63
C VAL A 67 11.25 -9.39 0.70
N ALA A 68 10.82 -10.54 1.22
CA ALA A 68 10.12 -11.55 0.42
C ALA A 68 8.73 -11.09 -0.05
N ALA A 69 8.09 -10.16 0.67
CA ALA A 69 6.81 -9.59 0.26
C ALA A 69 6.97 -8.66 -0.96
N ASP A 70 8.11 -7.97 -1.09
CA ASP A 70 8.44 -7.07 -2.20
C ASP A 70 7.35 -6.01 -2.49
N GLU A 71 6.72 -5.50 -1.41
CA GLU A 71 5.61 -4.55 -1.50
C GLU A 71 6.06 -3.08 -1.36
N LEU A 72 7.32 -2.84 -0.96
CA LEU A 72 7.84 -1.52 -0.63
C LEU A 72 8.94 -1.09 -1.62
N PRO A 73 8.92 0.16 -2.11
CA PRO A 73 10.00 0.70 -2.94
C PRO A 73 11.27 0.90 -2.09
N PRO A 74 12.46 0.93 -2.71
CA PRO A 74 13.68 1.29 -1.99
C PRO A 74 13.62 2.74 -1.50
N CYS A 75 14.16 2.97 -0.30
CA CYS A 75 14.54 4.31 0.15
C CYS A 75 15.68 4.83 -0.75
#